data_AF-A0A2W4QZF3-F1
#
_entry.id   AF-A0A2W4QZF3-F1
#
_cell.length_a   1.000
_cell.length_b   1.000
_cell.length_c   1.000
_cell.angle_alpha   90.00
_cell.angle_beta   90.00
_cell.angle_gamma   90.00
#
_symmetry.space_group_name_H-M   'P 1'
#
loop_
_entity.id
_entity.type
_entity.pdbx_description
1 polymer ?
#
loop_
_entity_poly.entity_id
_entity_poly.type
_entity_poly.pdbx_seq_one_letter_code
_entity_poly.pdbx_strand_id
1 'polypeptide(L)'
;MKPHKLFLVAATVCGLLGSSAHVAEAAKKSTKSSKDAQIEALVRRLEILEQRLAVSEGKGQTQDSAATSKTANLAGADIPAVKQLDQKFKVLERKLEVNKEAADEEKKTASKFSIGSEGFKWSSADNSYQFRLRGLINADSSFYLDDSVKGAAGLNNTTAAGPATPIPVNGLGIDRFQVSRARIISSGTLAKYTDFLITTEFGSLSSGGPSIFDALIDLRYFTFASLTAGKQKGPVGLERLQDVSKMTFMTFGYPTQLAPNRDIGIMLHGEFTAPGRDRKSSNGQASNFKDLFQYQAGVFNGTADNQNPANTTTASYDNKEFQGRIFAHPFQLTDINALQGFGLGLAGTYGQPKGLTPVNLQSPSQNVIVTYNTGTALNGDHHRLLPQGYWYYGPFGVFTEYAISWQTLTSATSSTVKQRTINQQNTAWQVAASYVLTGEDNTYQGVIPRKPFDPFNGGWGALQFGARWDELGVDKNTFTNIGTTKTPFYGFANPAGSVKNATSWTVGFNWYLNNNVKIVADYEQTYFKGGAASALSTPSPVMNRPMERVFFTRFQVAF
;
A
#
# COMPACT_ATOMS: atom_id res chain seq x y z
N MET A 1 -35.76 17.92 22.51
CA MET A 1 -35.55 17.45 21.12
C MET A 1 -34.76 16.15 21.17
N LYS A 2 -35.26 15.08 20.56
CA LYS A 2 -34.70 13.72 20.59
C LYS A 2 -33.50 13.59 19.62
N PRO A 3 -32.42 12.85 19.95
CA PRO A 3 -31.49 12.32 18.95
C PRO A 3 -31.48 10.79 19.00
N HIS A 4 -32.26 10.16 18.14
CA HIS A 4 -32.07 8.75 17.76
C HIS A 4 -32.31 8.66 16.27
N LYS A 5 -31.23 8.57 15.48
CA LYS A 5 -31.18 8.09 14.07
C LYS A 5 -29.75 8.24 13.54
N LEU A 6 -28.83 7.39 14.01
CA LEU A 6 -27.57 7.13 13.27
C LEU A 6 -27.00 5.73 13.52
N PHE A 7 -27.48 5.00 14.55
CA PHE A 7 -27.03 3.63 14.83
C PHE A 7 -27.79 2.50 14.12
N LEU A 8 -28.77 2.81 13.25
CA LEU A 8 -29.62 1.79 12.62
C LEU A 8 -29.16 1.35 11.21
N VAL A 9 -28.09 1.92 10.66
CA VAL A 9 -27.66 1.59 9.28
C VAL A 9 -26.55 0.52 9.27
N ALA A 10 -25.67 0.47 10.28
CA ALA A 10 -24.58 -0.51 10.35
C ALA A 10 -25.06 -1.93 10.75
N ALA A 11 -26.05 -2.04 11.64
CA ALA A 11 -26.60 -3.34 12.05
C ALA A 11 -27.44 -4.02 10.95
N THR A 12 -28.08 -3.23 10.09
CA THR A 12 -28.94 -3.74 9.01
C THR A 12 -28.12 -4.32 7.85
N VAL A 13 -26.91 -3.81 7.59
CA VAL A 13 -26.01 -4.33 6.54
C VAL A 13 -25.34 -5.65 6.97
N CYS A 14 -24.99 -5.84 8.24
CA CYS A 14 -24.49 -7.14 8.73
C CYS A 14 -25.59 -8.22 8.80
N GLY A 15 -26.83 -7.85 9.16
CA GLY A 15 -27.98 -8.77 9.16
C GLY A 15 -28.42 -9.23 7.76
N LEU A 16 -28.25 -8.38 6.74
CA LEU A 16 -28.55 -8.71 5.33
C LEU A 16 -27.45 -9.58 4.67
N LEU A 17 -26.20 -9.50 5.14
CA LEU A 17 -25.08 -10.32 4.63
C LEU A 17 -25.03 -11.73 5.26
N GLY A 18 -25.41 -11.87 6.55
CA GLY A 18 -25.51 -13.18 7.19
C GLY A 18 -26.70 -14.02 6.68
N SER A 19 -27.82 -13.37 6.38
CA SER A 19 -29.03 -14.05 5.87
C SER A 19 -28.90 -14.47 4.39
N SER A 20 -28.25 -13.67 3.55
CA SER A 20 -28.05 -14.00 2.12
C SER A 20 -27.10 -15.18 1.88
N ALA A 21 -26.06 -15.34 2.70
CA ALA A 21 -25.17 -16.51 2.63
C ALA A 21 -25.89 -17.81 3.04
N HIS A 22 -26.67 -17.79 4.13
CA HIS A 22 -27.46 -18.94 4.57
C HIS A 22 -28.61 -19.28 3.60
N VAL A 23 -29.24 -18.28 2.98
CA VAL A 23 -30.29 -18.49 1.97
C VAL A 23 -29.70 -19.06 0.67
N ALA A 24 -28.51 -18.63 0.26
CA ALA A 24 -27.83 -19.19 -0.91
C ALA A 24 -27.33 -20.64 -0.68
N GLU A 25 -26.80 -20.93 0.52
CA GLU A 25 -26.39 -22.28 0.93
C GLU A 25 -27.60 -23.23 1.06
N ALA A 26 -28.70 -22.74 1.64
CA ALA A 26 -29.95 -23.49 1.77
C ALA A 26 -30.65 -23.71 0.41
N ALA A 27 -30.62 -22.73 -0.50
CA ALA A 27 -31.12 -22.86 -1.86
C ALA A 27 -30.29 -23.88 -2.66
N LYS A 28 -28.96 -23.87 -2.53
CA LYS A 28 -28.08 -24.89 -3.13
C LYS A 28 -28.33 -26.29 -2.55
N LYS A 29 -28.48 -26.43 -1.23
CA LYS A 29 -28.82 -27.71 -0.57
C LYS A 29 -30.21 -28.22 -0.98
N SER A 30 -31.21 -27.34 -1.05
CA SER A 30 -32.57 -27.67 -1.50
C SER A 30 -32.58 -28.16 -2.96
N THR A 31 -31.86 -27.47 -3.84
CA THR A 31 -31.78 -27.84 -5.27
C THR A 31 -30.99 -29.14 -5.47
N LYS A 32 -29.95 -29.39 -4.66
CA LYS A 32 -29.21 -30.67 -4.66
C LYS A 32 -30.08 -31.81 -4.14
N SER A 33 -30.77 -31.62 -3.01
CA SER A 33 -31.71 -32.59 -2.44
C SER A 33 -32.87 -32.93 -3.38
N SER A 34 -33.40 -31.95 -4.11
CA SER A 34 -34.44 -32.18 -5.11
C SER A 34 -33.94 -32.99 -6.32
N LYS A 35 -32.70 -32.76 -6.76
CA LYS A 35 -32.07 -33.54 -7.84
C LYS A 35 -31.73 -34.97 -7.38
N ASP A 36 -31.20 -35.13 -6.17
CA ASP A 36 -30.88 -36.43 -5.59
C ASP A 36 -32.14 -37.28 -5.42
N ALA A 37 -33.25 -36.68 -4.97
CA ALA A 37 -34.56 -37.35 -4.89
C ALA A 37 -35.14 -37.72 -6.27
N GLN A 38 -34.91 -36.91 -7.31
CA GLN A 38 -35.31 -37.24 -8.68
C GLN A 38 -34.48 -38.39 -9.27
N ILE A 39 -33.17 -38.45 -8.96
CA ILE A 39 -32.28 -39.54 -9.38
C ILE A 39 -32.69 -40.84 -8.68
N GLU A 40 -32.96 -40.81 -7.38
CA GLU A 40 -33.37 -41.98 -6.61
C GLU A 40 -34.72 -42.55 -7.08
N ALA A 41 -35.67 -41.67 -7.45
CA ALA A 41 -36.94 -42.06 -8.05
C ALA A 41 -36.78 -42.70 -9.45
N LEU A 42 -35.79 -42.27 -10.23
CA LEU A 42 -35.47 -42.87 -11.54
C LEU A 42 -34.80 -44.24 -11.39
N VAL A 43 -33.87 -44.39 -10.44
CA VAL A 43 -33.21 -45.67 -10.13
C VAL A 43 -34.24 -46.72 -9.69
N ARG A 44 -35.15 -46.39 -8.76
CA ARG A 44 -36.24 -47.31 -8.37
C ARG A 44 -37.13 -47.73 -9.55
N ARG A 45 -37.36 -46.82 -10.49
CA ARG A 45 -38.20 -47.11 -11.66
C ARG A 45 -37.49 -48.02 -12.66
N LEU A 46 -36.17 -47.89 -12.79
CA LEU A 46 -35.32 -48.81 -13.56
C LEU A 46 -35.31 -50.21 -12.92
N GLU A 47 -35.12 -50.32 -11.60
CA GLU A 47 -35.17 -51.61 -10.90
C GLU A 47 -36.52 -52.32 -11.08
N ILE A 48 -37.64 -51.59 -11.01
CA ILE A 48 -38.98 -52.15 -11.26
C ILE A 48 -39.13 -52.63 -12.71
N LEU A 49 -38.51 -51.96 -13.67
CA LEU A 49 -38.54 -52.35 -15.08
C LEU A 49 -37.66 -53.55 -15.36
N GLU A 50 -36.48 -53.65 -14.75
CA GLU A 50 -35.61 -54.83 -14.80
C GLU A 50 -36.29 -56.05 -14.16
N GLN A 51 -36.96 -55.88 -13.02
CA GLN A 51 -37.76 -56.94 -12.41
C GLN A 51 -38.92 -57.40 -13.32
N ARG A 52 -39.58 -56.49 -14.02
CA ARG A 52 -40.64 -56.83 -14.98
C ARG A 52 -40.10 -57.52 -16.23
N LEU A 53 -38.91 -57.12 -16.69
CA LEU A 53 -38.22 -57.76 -17.81
C LEU A 53 -37.81 -59.19 -17.44
N ALA A 54 -37.23 -59.41 -16.25
CA ALA A 54 -36.86 -60.72 -15.75
C ALA A 54 -38.07 -61.67 -15.58
N VAL A 55 -39.23 -61.15 -15.17
CA VAL A 55 -40.50 -61.91 -15.11
C VAL A 55 -41.06 -62.22 -16.52
N SER A 56 -40.76 -61.39 -17.52
CA SER A 56 -41.17 -61.65 -18.91
C SER A 56 -40.27 -62.69 -19.60
N GLU A 57 -38.98 -62.73 -19.27
CA GLU A 57 -38.02 -63.70 -19.79
C GLU A 57 -38.13 -65.07 -19.11
N GLY A 58 -38.54 -65.11 -17.83
CA GLY A 58 -38.76 -66.35 -17.07
C GLY A 58 -39.99 -67.19 -17.48
N LYS A 59 -40.84 -66.71 -18.40
CA LYS A 59 -42.01 -67.45 -18.92
C LYS A 59 -41.78 -68.12 -20.29
N GLY A 60 -40.55 -68.07 -20.81
CA GLY A 60 -40.23 -68.48 -22.18
C GLY A 60 -39.72 -69.91 -22.40
N GLN A 61 -39.69 -70.79 -21.40
CA GLN A 61 -39.21 -72.17 -21.59
C GLN A 61 -40.05 -73.20 -20.81
N THR A 62 -41.02 -73.84 -21.49
CA THR A 62 -41.25 -75.31 -21.60
C THR A 62 -42.61 -75.66 -22.26
N GLN A 63 -42.52 -76.24 -23.47
CA GLN A 63 -43.36 -77.14 -24.28
C GLN A 63 -44.89 -77.40 -24.09
N ASP A 64 -45.59 -77.34 -25.25
CA ASP A 64 -46.59 -78.24 -25.90
C ASP A 64 -47.80 -78.86 -25.15
N SER A 65 -49.03 -78.48 -25.55
CA SER A 65 -49.97 -79.31 -26.36
C SER A 65 -51.47 -78.88 -26.28
N ALA A 66 -52.07 -78.75 -27.47
CA ALA A 66 -53.47 -79.02 -27.88
C ALA A 66 -54.71 -78.19 -27.38
N ALA A 67 -55.40 -77.66 -28.41
CA ALA A 67 -56.86 -77.62 -28.64
C ALA A 67 -57.71 -76.35 -28.33
N THR A 68 -58.11 -75.70 -29.45
CA THR A 68 -59.42 -75.09 -29.80
C THR A 68 -59.77 -73.63 -29.42
N SER A 69 -59.78 -72.80 -30.46
CA SER A 69 -60.72 -71.70 -30.81
C SER A 69 -61.05 -70.58 -29.79
N LYS A 70 -60.54 -69.36 -30.07
CA LYS A 70 -61.31 -68.19 -30.55
C LYS A 70 -60.44 -66.93 -30.52
N THR A 71 -60.28 -66.34 -31.70
CA THR A 71 -60.10 -64.92 -32.06
C THR A 71 -59.80 -63.92 -30.93
N ALA A 72 -58.58 -63.36 -30.91
CA ALA A 72 -58.32 -61.91 -30.82
C ALA A 72 -56.80 -61.64 -30.89
N ASN A 73 -56.43 -60.61 -31.65
CA ASN A 73 -55.08 -60.04 -31.76
C ASN A 73 -54.28 -60.03 -30.46
N LEU A 74 -53.08 -60.62 -30.47
CA LEU A 74 -51.98 -60.28 -29.56
C LEU A 74 -50.74 -59.88 -30.39
N ALA A 75 -50.95 -58.93 -31.29
CA ALA A 75 -49.91 -57.97 -31.61
C ALA A 75 -49.91 -56.93 -30.48
N GLY A 76 -48.78 -56.81 -29.77
CA GLY A 76 -48.52 -55.66 -28.90
C GLY A 76 -48.59 -55.93 -27.41
N ALA A 77 -47.46 -56.35 -26.83
CA ALA A 77 -47.11 -56.05 -25.44
C ALA A 77 -45.77 -55.29 -25.46
N ASP A 78 -45.88 -53.97 -25.29
CA ASP A 78 -44.89 -52.99 -24.80
C ASP A 78 -43.62 -52.62 -25.60
N ILE A 79 -43.51 -52.95 -26.88
CA ILE A 79 -42.59 -52.23 -27.80
C ILE A 79 -42.85 -50.69 -27.83
N PRO A 80 -44.10 -50.19 -27.72
CA PRO A 80 -44.36 -48.75 -27.61
C PRO A 80 -43.88 -48.15 -26.28
N ALA A 81 -43.97 -48.89 -25.17
CA ALA A 81 -43.61 -48.40 -23.85
C ALA A 81 -42.09 -48.25 -23.68
N VAL A 82 -41.31 -49.22 -24.20
CA VAL A 82 -39.84 -49.15 -24.20
C VAL A 82 -39.35 -48.06 -25.15
N LYS A 83 -39.93 -47.91 -26.34
CA LYS A 83 -39.62 -46.80 -27.27
C LYS A 83 -39.98 -45.42 -26.69
N GLN A 84 -41.10 -45.32 -25.96
CA GLN A 84 -41.48 -44.11 -25.23
C GLN A 84 -40.53 -43.80 -24.07
N LEU A 85 -39.97 -44.83 -23.41
CA LEU A 85 -38.99 -44.67 -22.35
C LEU A 85 -37.63 -44.22 -22.89
N ASP A 86 -37.15 -44.83 -23.98
CA ASP A 86 -35.94 -44.42 -24.69
C ASP A 86 -36.04 -42.97 -25.19
N GLN A 87 -37.19 -42.58 -25.74
CA GLN A 87 -37.46 -41.19 -26.10
C GLN A 87 -37.43 -40.26 -24.87
N LYS A 88 -38.02 -40.66 -23.75
CA LYS A 88 -37.98 -39.86 -22.50
C LYS A 88 -36.55 -39.75 -21.95
N PHE A 89 -35.75 -40.80 -22.03
CA PHE A 89 -34.36 -40.80 -21.58
C PHE A 89 -33.50 -39.86 -22.44
N LYS A 90 -33.58 -39.98 -23.77
CA LYS A 90 -32.91 -39.06 -24.71
C LYS A 90 -33.33 -37.61 -24.51
N VAL A 91 -34.60 -37.35 -24.23
CA VAL A 91 -35.10 -36.00 -23.89
C VAL A 91 -34.54 -35.53 -22.56
N LEU A 92 -34.38 -36.40 -21.55
CA LEU A 92 -33.80 -36.04 -20.26
C LEU A 92 -32.31 -35.73 -20.37
N GLU A 93 -31.55 -36.56 -21.10
CA GLU A 93 -30.13 -36.38 -21.36
C GLU A 93 -29.88 -35.06 -22.10
N ARG A 94 -30.65 -34.81 -23.17
CA ARG A 94 -30.60 -33.54 -23.89
C ARG A 94 -31.00 -32.35 -23.03
N LYS A 95 -31.99 -32.47 -22.14
CA LYS A 95 -32.31 -31.41 -21.17
C LYS A 95 -31.17 -31.16 -20.19
N LEU A 96 -30.46 -32.20 -19.76
CA LEU A 96 -29.33 -32.09 -18.84
C LEU A 96 -28.13 -31.42 -19.54
N GLU A 97 -27.87 -31.80 -20.79
CA GLU A 97 -26.87 -31.16 -21.65
C GLU A 97 -27.21 -29.69 -21.92
N VAL A 98 -28.44 -29.37 -22.35
CA VAL A 98 -28.90 -27.98 -22.55
C VAL A 98 -28.86 -27.18 -21.25
N ASN A 99 -29.22 -27.77 -20.11
CA ASN A 99 -29.11 -27.08 -18.82
C ASN A 99 -27.66 -26.85 -18.40
N LYS A 100 -26.74 -27.75 -18.76
CA LYS A 100 -25.31 -27.60 -18.53
C LYS A 100 -24.73 -26.52 -19.43
N GLU A 101 -25.07 -26.52 -20.71
CA GLU A 101 -24.70 -25.47 -21.67
C GLU A 101 -25.25 -24.11 -21.25
N ALA A 102 -26.53 -24.03 -20.86
CA ALA A 102 -27.14 -22.81 -20.36
C ALA A 102 -26.48 -22.32 -19.06
N ALA A 103 -26.18 -23.23 -18.12
CA ALA A 103 -25.45 -22.88 -16.90
C ALA A 103 -24.01 -22.43 -17.18
N ASP A 104 -23.35 -23.00 -18.20
CA ASP A 104 -22.00 -22.62 -18.59
C ASP A 104 -21.99 -21.28 -19.37
N GLU A 105 -23.02 -20.97 -20.15
CA GLU A 105 -23.25 -19.65 -20.75
C GLU A 105 -23.62 -18.58 -19.71
N GLU A 106 -24.45 -18.92 -18.72
CA GLU A 106 -24.74 -18.04 -17.58
C GLU A 106 -23.46 -17.77 -16.76
N LYS A 107 -22.60 -18.77 -16.53
CA LYS A 107 -21.29 -18.56 -15.89
C LYS A 107 -20.36 -17.65 -16.69
N LYS A 108 -20.41 -17.69 -18.03
CA LYS A 108 -19.60 -16.83 -18.90
C LYS A 108 -20.05 -15.37 -18.83
N THR A 109 -21.30 -15.09 -18.46
CA THR A 109 -21.86 -13.73 -18.36
C THR A 109 -22.01 -13.23 -16.93
N ALA A 110 -21.95 -14.13 -15.94
CA ALA A 110 -22.03 -13.80 -14.52
C ALA A 110 -20.84 -12.96 -14.04
N SER A 111 -21.14 -12.00 -13.16
CA SER A 111 -20.11 -11.27 -12.43
C SER A 111 -19.37 -12.19 -11.46
N LYS A 112 -18.07 -11.98 -11.31
CA LYS A 112 -17.18 -12.73 -10.43
C LYS A 112 -17.03 -11.99 -9.11
N PHE A 113 -17.13 -12.73 -8.01
CA PHE A 113 -16.98 -12.23 -6.66
C PHE A 113 -15.95 -13.08 -5.91
N SER A 114 -15.05 -12.44 -5.17
CA SER A 114 -14.09 -13.14 -4.33
C SER A 114 -13.76 -12.31 -3.09
N ILE A 115 -13.67 -12.99 -1.94
CA ILE A 115 -13.06 -12.47 -0.72
C ILE A 115 -11.88 -13.38 -0.40
N GLY A 116 -10.70 -12.80 -0.19
CA GLY A 116 -9.49 -13.56 0.11
C GLY A 116 -8.38 -12.68 0.68
N SER A 117 -7.13 -13.10 0.49
CA SER A 117 -5.96 -12.35 0.99
C SER A 117 -5.75 -10.99 0.34
N GLU A 118 -6.47 -10.69 -0.75
CA GLU A 118 -6.44 -9.39 -1.45
C GLU A 118 -7.72 -8.57 -1.18
N GLY A 119 -8.42 -8.93 -0.10
CA GLY A 119 -9.63 -8.28 0.35
C GLY A 119 -10.84 -8.67 -0.48
N PHE A 120 -11.74 -7.71 -0.65
CA PHE A 120 -12.93 -7.88 -1.46
C PHE A 120 -12.62 -7.52 -2.91
N LYS A 121 -13.02 -8.38 -3.84
CA LYS A 121 -12.97 -8.11 -5.27
C LYS A 121 -14.27 -8.52 -5.95
N TRP A 122 -14.77 -7.62 -6.78
CA TRP A 122 -15.83 -7.85 -7.73
C TRP A 122 -15.33 -7.54 -9.14
N SER A 123 -15.77 -8.31 -10.14
CA SER A 123 -15.52 -7.98 -11.54
C SER A 123 -16.68 -8.44 -12.44
N SER A 124 -16.92 -7.72 -13.53
CA SER A 124 -17.75 -8.21 -14.62
C SER A 124 -17.15 -9.48 -15.22
N ALA A 125 -17.97 -10.26 -15.93
CA ALA A 125 -17.54 -11.48 -16.62
C ALA A 125 -16.28 -11.28 -17.48
N ASP A 126 -16.28 -10.21 -18.28
CA ASP A 126 -15.23 -9.83 -19.22
C ASP A 126 -14.11 -8.97 -18.60
N ASN A 127 -14.15 -8.75 -17.29
CA ASN A 127 -13.24 -7.90 -16.53
C ASN A 127 -13.20 -6.42 -16.97
N SER A 128 -14.18 -5.94 -17.74
CA SER A 128 -14.30 -4.52 -18.13
C SER A 128 -14.60 -3.60 -16.96
N TYR A 129 -15.32 -4.11 -15.96
CA TYR A 129 -15.56 -3.42 -14.70
C TYR A 129 -14.97 -4.25 -13.56
N GLN A 130 -14.22 -3.60 -12.69
CA GLN A 130 -13.62 -4.23 -11.52
C GLN A 130 -13.72 -3.28 -10.34
N PHE A 131 -13.98 -3.83 -9.16
CA PHE A 131 -13.96 -3.10 -7.90
C PHE A 131 -13.19 -3.91 -6.87
N ARG A 132 -12.33 -3.24 -6.11
CA ARG A 132 -11.55 -3.80 -5.02
C ARG A 132 -11.69 -2.92 -3.79
N LEU A 133 -11.95 -3.55 -2.66
CA LEU A 133 -11.95 -2.89 -1.35
C LEU A 133 -10.91 -3.58 -0.47
N ARG A 134 -9.96 -2.77 -0.02
CA ARG A 134 -8.78 -3.16 0.75
C ARG A 134 -8.68 -2.34 2.03
N GLY A 135 -7.92 -2.86 3.00
CA GLY A 135 -7.69 -2.22 4.29
C GLY A 135 -6.21 -2.22 4.67
N LEU A 136 -5.81 -1.22 5.45
CA LEU A 136 -4.51 -1.21 6.14
C LEU A 136 -4.67 -0.64 7.55
N ILE A 137 -4.18 -1.36 8.54
CA ILE A 137 -4.09 -0.89 9.93
C ILE A 137 -2.67 -1.11 10.41
N ASN A 138 -2.05 -0.05 10.94
CA ASN A 138 -0.75 -0.08 11.60
C ASN A 138 -0.91 0.41 13.04
N ALA A 139 -0.81 -0.52 13.99
CA ALA A 139 -0.71 -0.19 15.41
C ALA A 139 0.77 -0.24 15.81
N ASP A 140 1.30 0.91 16.19
CA ASP A 140 2.73 1.15 16.41
C ASP A 140 2.99 1.47 17.88
N SER A 141 4.18 1.07 18.36
CA SER A 141 4.78 1.59 19.59
C SER A 141 6.14 2.22 19.26
N SER A 142 6.54 3.19 20.08
CA SER A 142 7.85 3.82 20.02
C SER A 142 8.32 4.04 21.45
N PHE A 143 9.49 3.52 21.79
CA PHE A 143 10.11 3.62 23.11
C PHE A 143 11.51 4.23 22.99
N TYR A 144 11.70 5.41 23.57
CA TYR A 144 12.95 6.16 23.52
C TYR A 144 13.82 5.78 24.71
N LEU A 145 14.98 5.19 24.46
CA LEU A 145 15.83 4.62 25.52
C LEU A 145 16.56 5.67 26.36
N ASP A 146 16.69 6.89 25.82
CA ASP A 146 17.41 8.01 26.44
C ASP A 146 16.47 9.19 26.78
N ASP A 147 15.15 8.95 26.95
CA ASP A 147 14.15 9.99 27.22
C ASP A 147 14.15 10.53 28.66
N SER A 148 14.87 9.84 29.54
CA SER A 148 14.87 10.03 30.99
C SER A 148 16.11 10.75 31.48
N VAL A 149 16.53 11.84 30.83
CA VAL A 149 17.67 12.64 31.33
C VAL A 149 17.19 13.60 32.43
N LYS A 150 17.17 13.13 33.67
CA LYS A 150 17.14 14.03 34.84
C LYS A 150 18.42 14.88 34.82
N GLY A 151 18.28 16.19 34.62
CA GLY A 151 19.39 17.13 34.74
C GLY A 151 20.30 17.25 33.51
N ALA A 152 19.74 17.25 32.30
CA ALA A 152 20.46 17.67 31.08
C ALA A 152 20.87 19.15 31.19
N ALA A 153 21.91 19.44 31.96
CA ALA A 153 22.57 20.73 32.05
C ALA A 153 23.18 21.06 30.67
N GLY A 154 22.48 21.88 29.88
CA GLY A 154 22.95 22.32 28.57
C GLY A 154 21.84 22.70 27.60
N LEU A 155 20.61 22.22 27.77
CA LEU A 155 19.48 22.61 26.92
C LEU A 155 18.72 23.78 27.57
N ASN A 156 19.22 25.00 27.38
CA ASN A 156 18.61 26.30 27.75
C ASN A 156 17.77 26.31 29.04
N ASN A 157 18.43 26.16 30.20
CA ASN A 157 17.87 26.67 31.45
C ASN A 157 18.15 28.17 31.55
N THR A 158 17.23 28.99 31.04
CA THR A 158 17.16 30.41 31.40
C THR A 158 15.81 30.70 32.03
N THR A 159 15.62 30.31 33.28
CA THR A 159 15.00 31.20 34.27
C THR A 159 15.39 30.80 35.69
N ALA A 160 15.70 31.84 36.46
CA ALA A 160 16.00 31.81 37.88
C ALA A 160 14.90 31.15 38.73
N ALA A 161 15.34 30.59 39.87
CA ALA A 161 14.58 30.35 41.11
C ALA A 161 13.06 30.09 40.96
N GLY A 162 12.69 28.82 40.80
CA GLY A 162 11.32 28.33 40.93
C GLY A 162 11.29 26.80 40.99
N PRO A 163 10.26 26.17 41.59
CA PRO A 163 10.14 24.72 41.64
C PRO A 163 10.10 24.16 40.21
N ALA A 164 10.88 23.10 39.97
CA ALA A 164 11.11 22.52 38.65
C ALA A 164 9.79 22.20 37.93
N THR A 165 9.38 23.07 37.01
CA THR A 165 8.43 22.72 35.96
C THR A 165 9.13 21.75 35.01
N PRO A 166 8.49 20.63 34.60
CA PRO A 166 9.07 19.74 33.60
C PRO A 166 9.32 20.53 32.32
N ILE A 167 10.59 20.66 31.94
CA ILE A 167 10.99 21.24 30.66
C ILE A 167 10.35 20.36 29.57
N PRO A 168 9.61 20.90 28.58
CA PRO A 168 9.42 20.16 27.34
C PRO A 168 10.80 20.06 26.71
N VAL A 169 11.45 18.91 26.92
CA VAL A 169 12.78 18.63 26.38
C VAL A 169 12.60 18.56 24.87
N ASN A 170 12.79 19.70 24.19
CA ASN A 170 12.79 19.78 22.74
C ASN A 170 13.95 18.91 22.24
N GLY A 171 13.67 17.62 22.09
CA GLY A 171 14.56 16.69 21.46
C GLY A 171 14.74 15.31 22.07
N LEU A 172 14.03 15.00 23.16
CA LEU A 172 13.85 13.62 23.60
C LEU A 172 12.45 13.19 23.19
N GLY A 173 12.35 12.07 22.47
CA GLY A 173 11.05 11.61 22.00
C GLY A 173 10.20 11.09 23.15
N ILE A 174 8.89 11.09 22.90
CA ILE A 174 7.90 10.64 23.88
C ILE A 174 7.50 9.22 23.52
N ASP A 175 7.60 8.34 24.51
CA ASP A 175 7.07 6.98 24.45
C ASP A 175 5.59 7.01 24.11
N ARG A 176 5.21 6.28 23.05
CA ARG A 176 3.82 6.29 22.58
C ARG A 176 3.39 4.99 21.95
N PHE A 177 2.13 4.65 22.20
CA PHE A 177 1.35 3.77 21.35
C PHE A 177 0.47 4.62 20.44
N GLN A 178 0.41 4.29 19.16
CA GLN A 178 -0.35 5.06 18.18
C GLN A 178 -0.87 4.17 17.06
N VAL A 179 -1.97 4.57 16.43
CA VAL A 179 -2.38 4.02 15.15
C VAL A 179 -1.82 4.93 14.07
N SER A 180 -0.65 4.61 13.51
CA SER A 180 0.00 5.49 12.54
C SER A 180 -0.70 5.51 11.18
N ARG A 181 -1.44 4.45 10.86
CA ARG A 181 -2.25 4.33 9.64
C ARG A 181 -3.50 3.51 9.92
N ALA A 182 -4.63 4.00 9.45
CA ALA A 182 -5.88 3.27 9.37
C ALA A 182 -6.55 3.67 8.06
N ARG A 183 -6.49 2.81 7.04
CA ARG A 183 -6.92 3.12 5.67
C ARG A 183 -8.01 2.22 5.18
N ILE A 184 -8.95 2.84 4.47
CA ILE A 184 -9.87 2.15 3.55
C ILE A 184 -9.44 2.53 2.14
N ILE A 185 -9.17 1.51 1.32
CA ILE A 185 -8.64 1.67 -0.03
C ILE A 185 -9.66 1.09 -1.01
N SER A 186 -10.28 1.96 -1.80
CA SER A 186 -11.21 1.60 -2.86
C SER A 186 -10.55 1.83 -4.20
N SER A 187 -10.45 0.79 -5.02
CA SER A 187 -9.85 0.89 -6.35
C SER A 187 -10.62 0.06 -7.36
N GLY A 188 -10.43 0.33 -8.64
CA GLY A 188 -11.15 -0.41 -9.67
C GLY A 188 -10.77 -0.03 -11.07
N THR A 189 -11.41 -0.71 -12.01
CA THR A 189 -11.31 -0.46 -13.44
C THR A 189 -12.72 -0.23 -13.97
N LEU A 190 -12.88 0.78 -14.81
CA LEU A 190 -14.09 1.16 -15.50
C LEU A 190 -13.85 1.03 -17.01
N ALA A 191 -14.77 0.38 -17.71
CA ALA A 191 -14.73 0.22 -19.17
C ALA A 191 -13.35 -0.21 -19.72
N LYS A 192 -12.69 -1.17 -19.05
CA LYS A 192 -11.36 -1.75 -19.37
C LYS A 192 -10.15 -0.82 -19.22
N TYR A 193 -10.30 0.48 -19.48
CA TYR A 193 -9.16 1.39 -19.69
C TYR A 193 -9.01 2.50 -18.66
N THR A 194 -9.98 2.67 -17.75
CA THR A 194 -9.95 3.74 -16.77
C THR A 194 -9.84 3.14 -15.37
N ASP A 195 -8.69 3.28 -14.74
CA ASP A 195 -8.53 2.89 -13.34
C ASP A 195 -8.83 4.07 -12.42
N PHE A 196 -9.27 3.78 -11.19
CA PHE A 196 -9.40 4.77 -10.14
C PHE A 196 -8.84 4.23 -8.83
N LEU A 197 -8.39 5.14 -7.97
CA LEU A 197 -7.95 4.87 -6.61
C LEU A 197 -8.43 5.97 -5.67
N ILE A 198 -9.10 5.56 -4.60
CA ILE A 198 -9.49 6.41 -3.49
C ILE A 198 -8.96 5.77 -2.21
N THR A 199 -8.13 6.48 -1.47
CA THR A 199 -7.62 6.05 -0.16
C THR A 199 -8.07 7.04 0.89
N THR A 200 -8.86 6.58 1.86
CA THR A 200 -9.24 7.38 3.04
C THR A 200 -8.35 7.00 4.22
N GLU A 201 -7.81 7.99 4.93
CA GLU A 201 -6.92 7.82 6.08
C GLU A 201 -7.58 8.33 7.37
N PHE A 202 -7.49 7.52 8.43
CA PHE A 202 -8.06 7.75 9.76
C PHE A 202 -7.01 7.81 10.88
N GLY A 203 -5.73 7.50 10.62
CA GLY A 203 -4.67 7.44 11.64
C GLY A 203 -4.09 8.80 12.07
N SER A 204 -4.28 9.87 11.28
CA SER A 204 -3.71 11.20 11.55
C SER A 204 -4.71 12.15 12.25
N LEU A 205 -5.33 11.72 13.36
CA LEU A 205 -6.34 12.52 14.06
C LEU A 205 -5.74 13.31 15.22
N SER A 206 -5.27 14.52 14.97
CA SER A 206 -5.07 15.53 16.03
C SER A 206 -5.93 16.79 15.88
N SER A 207 -6.61 17.02 14.73
CA SER A 207 -7.62 18.11 14.60
C SER A 207 -8.47 18.16 13.31
N GLY A 208 -8.39 17.19 12.38
CA GLY A 208 -8.94 17.36 11.01
C GLY A 208 -9.98 16.35 10.51
N GLY A 209 -10.40 15.37 11.33
CA GLY A 209 -11.24 14.26 10.85
C GLY A 209 -10.54 13.37 9.80
N PRO A 210 -11.24 12.37 9.25
CA PRO A 210 -10.70 11.53 8.18
C PRO A 210 -10.30 12.36 6.96
N SER A 211 -9.21 11.99 6.29
CA SER A 211 -8.72 12.69 5.11
C SER A 211 -8.63 11.79 3.88
N ILE A 212 -8.75 12.37 2.69
CA ILE A 212 -8.50 11.65 1.44
C ILE A 212 -7.00 11.74 1.15
N PHE A 213 -6.34 10.59 1.18
CA PHE A 213 -4.90 10.45 1.01
C PHE A 213 -4.52 10.33 -0.48
N ASP A 214 -5.27 9.53 -1.22
CA ASP A 214 -5.16 9.36 -2.68
C ASP A 214 -6.56 9.52 -3.29
N ALA A 215 -6.66 10.23 -4.41
CA ALA A 215 -7.88 10.37 -5.20
C ALA A 215 -7.49 10.67 -6.64
N LEU A 216 -7.41 9.62 -7.46
CA LEU A 216 -6.92 9.70 -8.82
C LEU A 216 -7.74 8.85 -9.78
N ILE A 217 -7.62 9.22 -11.05
CA ILE A 217 -8.09 8.48 -12.22
C ILE A 217 -6.89 8.27 -13.14
N ASP A 218 -6.73 7.07 -13.69
CA ASP A 218 -5.69 6.74 -14.66
C ASP A 218 -6.32 6.20 -15.95
N LEU A 219 -6.19 6.97 -17.04
CA LEU A 219 -6.63 6.58 -18.36
C LEU A 219 -5.49 5.83 -19.07
N ARG A 220 -5.60 4.51 -19.12
CA ARG A 220 -4.57 3.60 -19.64
C ARG A 220 -5.01 2.86 -20.91
N TYR A 221 -5.55 3.61 -21.87
CA TYR A 221 -5.90 3.06 -23.18
C TYR A 221 -4.66 2.56 -23.93
N PHE A 222 -3.59 3.36 -23.90
CA PHE A 222 -2.26 2.98 -24.36
C PHE A 222 -1.34 2.81 -23.16
N THR A 223 -0.74 1.62 -23.02
CA THR A 223 0.14 1.32 -21.87
C THR A 223 1.44 2.10 -21.89
N PHE A 224 1.90 2.48 -23.09
CA PHE A 224 3.08 3.32 -23.30
C PHE A 224 2.80 4.81 -23.14
N ALA A 225 1.53 5.24 -23.01
CA ALA A 225 1.12 6.63 -22.90
C ALA A 225 -0.20 6.75 -22.11
N SER A 226 -0.15 6.35 -20.85
CA SER A 226 -1.26 6.44 -19.89
C SER A 226 -1.27 7.80 -19.20
N LEU A 227 -2.45 8.31 -18.86
CA LEU A 227 -2.62 9.64 -18.28
C LEU A 227 -3.31 9.54 -16.90
N THR A 228 -2.58 9.91 -15.85
CA THR A 228 -3.11 9.97 -14.48
C THR A 228 -3.43 11.39 -14.09
N ALA A 229 -4.60 11.62 -13.47
CA ALA A 229 -5.00 12.92 -12.94
C ALA A 229 -5.57 12.78 -11.53
N GLY A 230 -5.22 13.71 -10.64
CA GLY A 230 -5.76 13.80 -9.28
C GLY A 230 -4.67 13.92 -8.21
N LYS A 231 -5.07 13.63 -6.96
CA LYS A 231 -4.17 13.56 -5.80
C LYS A 231 -3.49 12.20 -5.76
N GLN A 232 -2.17 12.21 -5.91
CA GLN A 232 -1.38 10.99 -6.15
C GLN A 232 0.04 11.12 -5.60
N LYS A 233 0.77 9.99 -5.55
CA LYS A 233 2.21 10.03 -5.40
C LYS A 233 2.82 10.72 -6.61
N GLY A 234 3.62 11.76 -6.39
CA GLY A 234 4.48 12.30 -7.44
C GLY A 234 5.50 11.24 -7.88
N PRO A 235 6.06 11.32 -9.09
CA PRO A 235 7.06 10.36 -9.58
C PRO A 235 8.44 10.56 -8.93
N VAL A 236 8.50 10.86 -7.63
CA VAL A 236 9.74 11.10 -6.86
C VAL A 236 9.68 10.35 -5.54
N GLY A 237 10.84 9.95 -5.04
CA GLY A 237 10.91 9.21 -3.77
C GLY A 237 10.74 7.70 -3.98
N LEU A 238 11.79 6.91 -4.16
CA LEU A 238 11.65 5.47 -4.38
C LEU A 238 10.98 4.80 -3.18
N GLU A 239 11.48 5.04 -1.97
CA GLU A 239 10.88 4.45 -0.77
C GLU A 239 9.42 4.91 -0.59
N ARG A 240 9.13 6.15 -0.99
CA ARG A 240 7.77 6.72 -0.96
C ARG A 240 6.85 6.05 -1.96
N LEU A 241 7.36 5.70 -3.14
CA LEU A 241 6.61 5.01 -4.19
C LEU A 241 6.26 3.57 -3.79
N GLN A 242 7.05 2.94 -2.92
CA GLN A 242 6.73 1.62 -2.36
C GLN A 242 5.38 1.62 -1.63
N ASP A 243 4.69 0.49 -1.64
CA ASP A 243 3.54 0.27 -0.78
C ASP A 243 4.02 0.22 0.68
N VAL A 244 3.44 1.06 1.53
CA VAL A 244 3.80 1.17 2.95
C VAL A 244 3.56 -0.13 3.73
N SER A 245 2.66 -1.00 3.25
CA SER A 245 2.45 -2.33 3.83
C SER A 245 3.58 -3.32 3.50
N LYS A 246 4.42 -2.99 2.51
CA LYS A 246 5.48 -3.85 1.98
C LYS A 246 6.89 -3.37 2.32
N MET A 247 7.02 -2.21 2.98
CA MET A 247 8.29 -1.67 3.43
C MET A 247 9.01 -2.62 4.40
N THR A 248 10.35 -2.56 4.39
CA THR A 248 11.20 -3.33 5.33
C THR A 248 11.18 -2.70 6.72
N PHE A 249 11.36 -1.39 6.83
CA PHE A 249 11.39 -0.67 8.11
C PHE A 249 10.05 0.03 8.40
N MET A 250 9.81 0.33 9.67
CA MET A 250 8.61 0.97 10.16
C MET A 250 8.52 2.46 9.78
N THR A 251 9.67 3.11 9.67
CA THR A 251 9.91 4.53 9.38
C THR A 251 10.61 4.70 8.03
N PHE A 252 10.38 5.83 7.37
CA PHE A 252 11.09 6.18 6.12
C PHE A 252 12.47 6.74 6.43
N GLY A 253 13.43 6.55 5.53
CA GLY A 253 14.75 7.20 5.61
C GLY A 253 14.70 8.70 5.28
N TYR A 254 15.83 9.38 5.52
CA TYR A 254 15.95 10.83 5.30
C TYR A 254 15.65 11.36 3.88
N PRO A 255 15.87 10.64 2.76
CA PRO A 255 15.52 11.15 1.43
C PRO A 255 14.07 11.63 1.32
N THR A 256 13.18 10.97 2.07
CA THR A 256 11.75 11.30 2.08
C THR A 256 11.41 12.61 2.79
N GLN A 257 12.34 13.16 3.58
CA GLN A 257 12.26 14.49 4.18
C GLN A 257 12.55 15.62 3.20
N LEU A 258 13.07 15.31 2.00
CA LEU A 258 13.43 16.27 0.96
C LEU A 258 12.57 16.14 -0.31
N ALA A 259 11.48 15.38 -0.24
CA ALA A 259 10.54 15.18 -1.34
C ALA A 259 9.10 15.21 -0.83
N PRO A 260 8.12 15.63 -1.65
CA PRO A 260 6.71 15.63 -1.27
C PRO A 260 6.20 14.20 -1.01
N ASN A 261 5.18 14.05 -0.17
CA ASN A 261 4.53 12.75 0.06
C ASN A 261 3.46 12.47 -1.01
N ARG A 262 2.66 13.49 -1.31
CA ARG A 262 1.64 13.50 -2.35
C ARG A 262 1.62 14.85 -3.03
N ASP A 263 1.07 14.88 -4.24
CA ASP A 263 0.79 16.12 -4.95
C ASP A 263 -0.52 15.97 -5.75
N ILE A 264 -1.06 17.09 -6.23
CA ILE A 264 -2.26 17.15 -7.06
C ILE A 264 -1.85 17.66 -8.44
N GLY A 265 -2.10 16.86 -9.46
CA GLY A 265 -1.68 17.19 -10.82
C GLY A 265 -2.06 16.17 -11.86
N ILE A 266 -1.47 16.32 -13.04
CA ILE A 266 -1.65 15.45 -14.21
C ILE A 266 -0.28 14.91 -14.61
N MET A 267 -0.22 13.63 -14.93
CA MET A 267 1.02 12.93 -15.28
C MET A 267 0.80 11.99 -16.46
N LEU A 268 1.64 12.13 -17.48
CA LEU A 268 1.81 11.16 -18.54
C LEU A 268 2.84 10.12 -18.09
N HIS A 269 2.53 8.84 -18.28
CA HIS A 269 3.47 7.76 -17.99
C HIS A 269 3.38 6.65 -19.02
N GLY A 270 4.48 5.92 -19.16
CA GLY A 270 4.58 4.80 -20.08
C GLY A 270 5.40 3.67 -19.49
N GLU A 271 4.94 2.45 -19.72
CA GLU A 271 5.55 1.21 -19.24
C GLU A 271 5.84 0.28 -20.41
N PHE A 272 7.05 -0.29 -20.42
CA PHE A 272 7.53 -1.21 -21.46
C PHE A 272 7.93 -2.53 -20.81
N THR A 273 7.13 -3.58 -21.02
CA THR A 273 7.40 -4.92 -20.50
C THR A 273 8.52 -5.60 -21.30
N ALA A 274 9.21 -6.54 -20.66
CA ALA A 274 10.10 -7.46 -21.38
C ALA A 274 9.30 -8.27 -22.44
N PRO A 275 9.90 -8.61 -23.60
CA PRO A 275 9.26 -9.45 -24.61
C PRO A 275 8.70 -10.75 -24.01
N GLY A 276 7.46 -11.09 -24.37
CA GLY A 276 6.78 -12.29 -23.88
C GLY A 276 6.16 -12.20 -22.48
N ARG A 277 6.12 -11.01 -21.85
CA ARG A 277 5.43 -10.80 -20.58
C ARG A 277 4.19 -9.91 -20.74
N ASP A 278 3.09 -10.37 -20.17
CA ASP A 278 1.86 -9.59 -20.05
C ASP A 278 1.98 -8.49 -19.00
N ARG A 279 1.50 -7.29 -19.33
CA ARG A 279 1.34 -6.21 -18.35
C ARG A 279 0.29 -6.61 -17.33
N LYS A 280 0.61 -6.49 -16.04
CA LYS A 280 -0.40 -6.55 -14.98
C LYS A 280 -0.93 -5.15 -14.73
N SER A 281 -2.25 -4.98 -14.70
CA SER A 281 -2.87 -3.71 -14.29
C SER A 281 -2.36 -3.32 -12.91
N SER A 282 -1.92 -2.07 -12.79
CA SER A 282 -1.36 -1.49 -11.59
C SER A 282 -2.42 -0.91 -10.64
N ASN A 283 -3.72 -1.14 -10.91
CA ASN A 283 -4.87 -0.69 -10.12
C ASN A 283 -4.77 0.79 -9.69
N GLY A 284 -4.40 1.68 -10.63
CA GLY A 284 -4.24 3.12 -10.37
C GLY A 284 -2.88 3.53 -9.80
N GLN A 285 -1.87 2.66 -9.77
CA GLN A 285 -0.48 3.07 -9.51
C GLN A 285 0.29 3.25 -10.81
N ALA A 286 0.89 4.41 -11.03
CA ALA A 286 1.61 4.72 -12.27
C ALA A 286 3.00 4.06 -12.39
N SER A 287 3.32 3.03 -11.60
CA SER A 287 4.60 2.34 -11.68
C SER A 287 4.46 0.85 -11.38
N ASN A 288 4.69 0.05 -12.40
CA ASN A 288 4.92 -1.38 -12.27
C ASN A 288 6.42 -1.69 -12.31
N PHE A 289 6.96 -1.98 -11.12
CA PHE A 289 8.38 -2.25 -10.89
C PHE A 289 8.88 -3.60 -11.43
N LYS A 290 8.15 -4.26 -12.33
CA LYS A 290 8.62 -5.46 -13.04
C LYS A 290 8.90 -5.20 -14.52
N ASP A 291 8.65 -3.99 -15.00
CA ASP A 291 8.76 -3.64 -16.42
C ASP A 291 10.20 -3.28 -16.78
N LEU A 292 10.59 -3.55 -18.03
CA LEU A 292 11.96 -3.35 -18.51
C LEU A 292 12.37 -1.88 -18.44
N PHE A 293 11.46 -0.99 -18.81
CA PHE A 293 11.65 0.46 -18.76
C PHE A 293 10.31 1.15 -18.48
N GLN A 294 10.37 2.25 -17.74
CA GLN A 294 9.22 3.09 -17.43
C GLN A 294 9.63 4.56 -17.37
N TYR A 295 8.75 5.44 -17.83
CA TYR A 295 8.92 6.90 -17.73
C TYR A 295 7.65 7.55 -17.18
N GLN A 296 7.82 8.68 -16.50
CA GLN A 296 6.77 9.49 -15.91
C GLN A 296 7.15 10.97 -16.09
N ALA A 297 6.20 11.80 -16.51
CA ALA A 297 6.36 13.25 -16.63
C ALA A 297 5.02 13.93 -16.34
N GLY A 298 5.02 14.90 -15.43
CA GLY A 298 3.77 15.55 -15.01
C GLY A 298 3.94 16.99 -14.54
N VAL A 299 2.79 17.65 -14.45
CA VAL A 299 2.64 19.03 -13.96
C VAL A 299 1.73 18.97 -12.74
N PHE A 300 2.21 19.53 -11.64
CA PHE A 300 1.57 19.46 -10.32
C PHE A 300 1.47 20.85 -9.69
N ASN A 301 0.65 20.97 -8.66
CA ASN A 301 0.54 22.23 -7.91
C ASN A 301 1.81 22.55 -7.11
N GLY A 302 2.63 21.54 -6.81
CA GLY A 302 3.79 21.67 -5.94
C GLY A 302 3.37 21.52 -4.48
N THR A 303 4.10 20.70 -3.74
CA THR A 303 3.85 20.44 -2.32
C THR A 303 5.16 20.55 -1.54
N ALA A 304 5.09 21.09 -0.32
CA ALA A 304 6.25 21.16 0.57
C ALA A 304 6.78 19.75 0.91
N ASP A 305 8.06 19.65 1.25
CA ASP A 305 8.70 18.37 1.53
C ASP A 305 8.01 17.60 2.67
N ASN A 306 7.89 16.29 2.51
CA ASN A 306 7.21 15.35 3.40
C ASN A 306 5.72 15.66 3.68
N GLN A 307 5.10 16.60 2.96
CA GLN A 307 3.69 16.97 3.17
C GLN A 307 2.72 16.29 2.19
N ASN A 308 1.46 16.24 2.61
CA ASN A 308 0.32 15.88 1.78
C ASN A 308 -0.54 17.15 1.59
N PRO A 309 -0.88 17.55 0.36
CA PRO A 309 -1.69 18.74 0.14
C PRO A 309 -3.13 18.49 0.60
N ALA A 310 -3.80 19.55 1.06
CA ALA A 310 -5.25 19.53 1.28
C ALA A 310 -5.99 19.31 -0.06
N ASN A 311 -7.19 18.72 -0.02
CA ASN A 311 -7.97 18.47 -1.24
C ASN A 311 -8.44 19.77 -1.92
N THR A 312 -8.66 20.81 -1.12
CA THR A 312 -8.94 22.16 -1.57
C THR A 312 -7.72 23.02 -1.26
N THR A 313 -6.62 22.81 -1.99
CA THR A 313 -5.55 23.81 -1.94
C THR A 313 -6.11 25.09 -2.54
N THR A 314 -6.34 26.13 -1.74
CA THR A 314 -6.26 27.49 -2.28
C THR A 314 -4.82 27.64 -2.71
N ALA A 315 -4.53 27.34 -3.97
CA ALA A 315 -3.24 27.67 -4.53
C ALA A 315 -3.14 29.19 -4.39
N SER A 316 -2.49 29.67 -3.33
CA SER A 316 -2.21 31.10 -3.16
C SER A 316 -1.19 31.58 -4.20
N TYR A 317 -0.70 30.67 -5.06
CA TYR A 317 0.37 30.86 -6.02
C TYR A 317 0.05 30.14 -7.34
N ASP A 318 0.35 30.81 -8.45
CA ASP A 318 0.03 30.32 -9.80
C ASP A 318 1.08 29.30 -10.32
N ASN A 319 2.27 29.28 -9.72
CA ASN A 319 3.40 28.47 -10.18
C ASN A 319 3.15 26.97 -9.99
N LYS A 320 3.37 26.19 -11.05
CA LYS A 320 3.29 24.73 -11.05
C LYS A 320 4.68 24.12 -10.85
N GLU A 321 4.72 22.89 -10.35
CA GLU A 321 5.92 22.08 -10.28
C GLU A 321 5.89 21.01 -11.38
N PHE A 322 6.97 20.94 -12.14
CA PHE A 322 7.22 19.84 -13.08
C PHE A 322 7.91 18.71 -12.33
N GLN A 323 7.43 17.48 -12.50
CA GLN A 323 8.03 16.30 -11.89
C GLN A 323 8.24 15.24 -12.97
N GLY A 324 9.37 14.53 -12.91
CA GLY A 324 9.69 13.50 -13.90
C GLY A 324 10.55 12.38 -13.34
N ARG A 325 10.45 11.20 -13.96
CA ARG A 325 11.20 10.00 -13.58
C ARG A 325 11.39 9.06 -14.76
N ILE A 326 12.54 8.42 -14.78
CA ILE A 326 12.82 7.23 -15.57
C ILE A 326 13.31 6.11 -14.64
N PHE A 327 12.97 4.87 -14.97
CA PHE A 327 13.43 3.70 -14.22
C PHE A 327 13.51 2.48 -15.14
N ALA A 328 14.52 1.64 -14.96
CA ALA A 328 14.83 0.53 -15.85
C ALA A 328 15.31 -0.70 -15.09
N HIS A 329 15.16 -1.87 -15.71
CA HIS A 329 15.75 -3.14 -15.29
C HIS A 329 16.71 -3.67 -16.38
N PRO A 330 17.91 -3.09 -16.52
CA PRO A 330 18.78 -3.30 -17.68
C PRO A 330 19.20 -4.76 -17.87
N PHE A 331 19.24 -5.55 -16.79
CA PHE A 331 19.69 -6.94 -16.83
C PHE A 331 18.55 -7.97 -16.85
N GLN A 332 17.29 -7.52 -16.96
CA GLN A 332 16.13 -8.41 -16.91
C GLN A 332 16.09 -9.45 -18.05
N LEU A 333 16.78 -9.16 -19.17
CA LEU A 333 16.87 -10.03 -20.35
C LEU A 333 18.18 -10.85 -20.41
N THR A 334 19.02 -10.78 -19.38
CA THR A 334 20.27 -11.55 -19.34
C THR A 334 20.04 -12.96 -18.81
N ASP A 335 20.91 -13.91 -19.16
CA ASP A 335 20.89 -15.27 -18.62
C ASP A 335 21.41 -15.36 -17.17
N ILE A 336 21.93 -14.24 -16.64
CA ILE A 336 22.48 -14.17 -15.28
C ILE A 336 21.35 -13.85 -14.31
N ASN A 337 20.70 -14.90 -13.76
CA ASN A 337 19.58 -14.78 -12.83
C ASN A 337 19.83 -13.81 -11.67
N ALA A 338 21.06 -13.76 -11.15
CA ALA A 338 21.45 -12.86 -10.08
C ALA A 338 21.29 -11.37 -10.43
N LEU A 339 21.41 -10.98 -11.70
CA LEU A 339 21.34 -9.57 -12.10
C LEU A 339 19.93 -9.11 -12.49
N GLN A 340 19.01 -10.04 -12.78
CA GLN A 340 17.68 -9.73 -13.33
C GLN A 340 16.80 -8.86 -12.41
N GLY A 341 17.04 -8.89 -11.09
CA GLY A 341 16.34 -8.07 -10.10
C GLY A 341 16.95 -6.69 -9.85
N PHE A 342 17.96 -6.28 -10.65
CA PHE A 342 18.58 -4.95 -10.55
C PHE A 342 17.71 -3.90 -11.23
N GLY A 343 17.21 -2.95 -10.46
CA GLY A 343 16.43 -1.81 -10.91
C GLY A 343 17.13 -0.50 -10.54
N LEU A 344 17.20 0.44 -11.48
CA LEU A 344 17.74 1.77 -11.23
C LEU A 344 16.92 2.84 -11.93
N GLY A 345 16.96 4.05 -11.40
CA GLY A 345 16.31 5.18 -12.03
C GLY A 345 16.81 6.52 -11.52
N LEU A 346 16.25 7.54 -12.13
CA LEU A 346 16.50 8.93 -11.81
C LEU A 346 15.18 9.66 -11.82
N ALA A 347 14.92 10.43 -10.77
CA ALA A 347 13.76 11.31 -10.70
C ALA A 347 14.19 12.74 -10.38
N GLY A 348 13.31 13.69 -10.66
CA GLY A 348 13.56 15.09 -10.33
C GLY A 348 12.31 15.94 -10.39
N THR A 349 12.40 17.11 -9.75
CA THR A 349 11.36 18.14 -9.81
C THR A 349 11.96 19.50 -10.09
N TYR A 350 11.15 20.39 -10.64
CA TYR A 350 11.47 21.81 -10.79
C TYR A 350 10.20 22.64 -10.61
N GLY A 351 10.25 23.63 -9.74
CA GLY A 351 9.20 24.60 -9.52
C GLY A 351 9.76 25.92 -8.99
N GLN A 352 8.87 26.89 -8.81
CA GLN A 352 9.23 28.21 -8.28
C GLN A 352 8.24 28.63 -7.19
N PRO A 353 8.24 27.96 -6.01
CA PRO A 353 7.38 28.36 -4.92
C PRO A 353 7.61 29.83 -4.53
N LYS A 354 6.54 30.53 -4.17
CA LYS A 354 6.59 31.93 -3.72
C LYS A 354 5.91 32.01 -2.36
N GLY A 355 6.64 32.38 -1.31
CA GLY A 355 6.03 32.56 0.02
C GLY A 355 5.56 31.28 0.71
N LEU A 356 5.95 30.10 0.23
CA LEU A 356 5.60 28.82 0.86
C LEU A 356 6.45 28.61 2.12
N THR A 357 5.82 28.31 3.25
CA THR A 357 6.55 28.05 4.49
C THR A 357 7.34 26.74 4.40
N PRO A 358 8.65 26.72 4.68
CA PRO A 358 9.42 25.48 4.77
C PRO A 358 8.90 24.62 5.92
N VAL A 359 8.95 23.32 5.73
CA VAL A 359 8.54 22.34 6.74
C VAL A 359 9.76 21.97 7.58
N ASN A 360 9.57 21.86 8.89
CA ASN A 360 10.61 21.38 9.80
C ASN A 360 11.00 19.94 9.47
N LEU A 361 12.30 19.64 9.49
CA LEU A 361 12.80 18.29 9.17
C LEU A 361 12.81 17.43 10.43
N GLN A 362 12.50 16.15 10.24
CA GLN A 362 12.36 15.18 11.32
C GLN A 362 13.39 14.04 11.19
N SER A 363 13.81 13.46 12.32
CA SER A 363 14.47 12.15 12.34
C SER A 363 13.50 11.06 11.89
N PRO A 364 13.96 9.86 11.51
CA PRO A 364 13.04 8.77 11.16
C PRO A 364 12.13 8.39 12.34
N SER A 365 12.59 8.62 13.57
CA SER A 365 11.80 8.51 14.79
C SER A 365 10.71 9.59 14.98
N GLN A 366 10.63 10.56 14.06
CA GLN A 366 9.64 11.64 13.99
C GLN A 366 9.86 12.79 14.99
N ASN A 367 11.05 12.88 15.60
CA ASN A 367 11.41 14.06 16.37
C ASN A 367 11.85 15.18 15.44
N VAL A 368 11.44 16.42 15.73
CA VAL A 368 11.93 17.59 14.99
C VAL A 368 13.41 17.79 15.31
N ILE A 369 14.22 17.84 14.24
CA ILE A 369 15.68 17.98 14.32
C ILE A 369 16.17 19.25 13.60
N VAL A 370 15.38 19.81 12.69
CA VAL A 370 15.62 21.11 12.06
C VAL A 370 14.35 21.93 12.12
N THR A 371 14.42 23.05 12.83
CA THR A 371 13.34 24.04 12.90
C THR A 371 13.71 25.27 12.09
N TYR A 372 12.86 25.62 11.12
CA TYR A 372 12.94 26.90 10.42
C TYR A 372 12.23 27.99 11.24
N ASN A 373 12.81 29.19 11.26
CA ASN A 373 12.28 30.32 12.02
C ASN A 373 11.05 30.91 11.35
N THR A 374 10.08 31.34 12.15
CA THR A 374 8.89 32.06 11.70
C THR A 374 9.25 33.22 10.78
N GLY A 375 8.63 33.29 9.60
CA GLY A 375 8.93 34.30 8.57
C GLY A 375 9.95 33.83 7.53
N THR A 376 10.55 32.65 7.69
CA THR A 376 11.28 31.99 6.60
C THR A 376 10.29 31.50 5.55
N ALA A 377 10.61 31.67 4.27
CA ALA A 377 9.78 31.21 3.16
C ALA A 377 10.62 30.69 1.99
N LEU A 378 10.13 29.67 1.30
CA LEU A 378 10.58 29.29 -0.04
C LEU A 378 10.07 30.34 -1.02
N ASN A 379 10.99 30.99 -1.72
CA ASN A 379 10.68 32.09 -2.61
C ASN A 379 11.72 32.17 -3.75
N GLY A 380 11.43 31.50 -4.86
CA GLY A 380 12.33 31.35 -5.99
C GLY A 380 12.44 29.88 -6.42
N ASP A 381 13.52 29.53 -7.08
CA ASP A 381 13.72 28.19 -7.64
C ASP A 381 13.74 27.14 -6.53
N HIS A 382 13.02 26.03 -6.77
CA HIS A 382 13.07 24.81 -5.99
C HIS A 382 13.16 23.63 -6.95
N HIS A 383 14.25 22.87 -6.88
CA HIS A 383 14.41 21.68 -7.69
C HIS A 383 15.08 20.56 -6.91
N ARG A 384 14.80 19.33 -7.35
CA ARG A 384 15.29 18.12 -6.70
C ARG A 384 15.87 17.16 -7.73
N LEU A 385 16.89 16.42 -7.34
CA LEU A 385 17.43 15.29 -8.10
C LEU A 385 17.50 14.06 -7.19
N LEU A 386 16.89 12.96 -7.62
CA LEU A 386 16.77 11.73 -6.83
C LEU A 386 17.23 10.49 -7.61
N PRO A 387 18.55 10.19 -7.64
CA PRO A 387 19.05 8.90 -8.07
C PRO A 387 18.57 7.81 -7.11
N GLN A 388 18.10 6.69 -7.66
CA GLN A 388 17.45 5.65 -6.87
C GLN A 388 17.63 4.27 -7.49
N GLY A 389 17.64 3.22 -6.68
CA GLY A 389 17.77 1.87 -7.18
C GLY A 389 17.58 0.79 -6.12
N TYR A 390 17.45 -0.44 -6.60
CA TYR A 390 17.43 -1.62 -5.76
C TYR A 390 18.00 -2.82 -6.52
N TRP A 391 18.28 -3.86 -5.77
CA TRP A 391 18.68 -5.15 -6.30
C TRP A 391 18.11 -6.26 -5.43
N TYR A 392 17.37 -7.19 -6.02
CA TYR A 392 16.82 -8.34 -5.32
C TYR A 392 17.22 -9.64 -6.02
N TYR A 393 17.67 -10.63 -5.24
CA TYR A 393 18.01 -11.96 -5.74
C TYR A 393 17.75 -13.01 -4.66
N GLY A 394 16.77 -13.90 -4.91
CA GLY A 394 16.31 -14.86 -3.92
C GLY A 394 15.95 -14.17 -2.60
N PRO A 395 16.46 -14.61 -1.44
CA PRO A 395 16.17 -14.01 -0.14
C PRO A 395 16.86 -12.66 0.10
N PHE A 396 17.78 -12.24 -0.75
CA PHE A 396 18.57 -11.02 -0.56
C PHE A 396 17.94 -9.81 -1.25
N GLY A 397 18.03 -8.65 -0.61
CA GLY A 397 17.58 -7.37 -1.16
C GLY A 397 18.45 -6.21 -0.71
N VAL A 398 18.83 -5.35 -1.65
CA VAL A 398 19.47 -4.04 -1.41
C VAL A 398 18.59 -2.95 -1.98
N PHE A 399 18.48 -1.85 -1.25
CA PHE A 399 17.72 -0.68 -1.61
C PHE A 399 18.57 0.56 -1.36
N THR A 400 18.55 1.53 -2.27
CA THR A 400 19.26 2.79 -2.10
C THR A 400 18.53 3.96 -2.75
N GLU A 401 18.65 5.11 -2.13
CA GLU A 401 18.06 6.35 -2.61
C GLU A 401 18.91 7.53 -2.14
N TYR A 402 19.16 8.46 -3.05
CA TYR A 402 19.88 9.71 -2.78
C TYR A 402 18.98 10.87 -3.21
N ALA A 403 18.91 11.93 -2.42
CA ALA A 403 18.12 13.12 -2.70
C ALA A 403 18.98 14.36 -2.53
N ILE A 404 18.95 15.23 -3.54
CA ILE A 404 19.49 16.58 -3.48
C ILE A 404 18.33 17.54 -3.69
N SER A 405 18.20 18.52 -2.80
CA SER A 405 17.16 19.55 -2.86
C SER A 405 17.83 20.91 -2.83
N TRP A 406 17.64 21.69 -3.90
CA TRP A 406 18.06 23.07 -4.00
C TRP A 406 16.83 23.96 -3.87
N GLN A 407 16.85 24.91 -2.95
CA GLN A 407 15.74 25.83 -2.76
C GLN A 407 16.20 27.24 -2.41
N THR A 408 15.52 28.23 -2.96
CA THR A 408 15.71 29.64 -2.61
C THR A 408 14.89 29.95 -1.36
N LEU A 409 15.55 30.37 -0.29
CA LEU A 409 14.89 30.80 0.94
C LEU A 409 15.05 32.30 1.15
N THR A 410 13.98 32.94 1.63
CA THR A 410 14.03 34.28 2.21
C THR A 410 13.85 34.21 3.71
N SER A 411 14.66 34.97 4.46
CA SER A 411 14.70 34.93 5.93
C SER A 411 13.51 35.62 6.58
N ALA A 412 13.30 35.30 7.86
CA ALA A 412 12.57 36.16 8.77
C ALA A 412 13.19 37.57 8.83
N THR A 413 12.38 38.58 9.14
CA THR A 413 12.81 39.96 9.38
C THR A 413 12.80 40.30 10.86
N SER A 414 13.55 41.34 11.24
CA SER A 414 13.52 41.95 12.58
C SER A 414 13.49 43.48 12.41
N SER A 415 13.17 44.22 13.47
CA SER A 415 13.19 45.69 13.47
C SER A 415 14.54 46.29 13.06
N THR A 416 15.63 45.54 13.18
CA THR A 416 17.00 45.97 12.91
C THR A 416 17.69 45.23 11.75
N VAL A 417 17.09 44.15 11.22
CA VAL A 417 17.71 43.31 10.17
C VAL A 417 16.77 43.13 8.99
N LYS A 418 17.21 43.59 7.81
CA LYS A 418 16.49 43.41 6.53
C LYS A 418 16.46 41.94 6.12
N GLN A 419 15.43 41.57 5.36
CA GLN A 419 15.28 40.24 4.78
C GLN A 419 16.52 39.87 3.95
N ARG A 420 16.97 38.62 4.08
CA ARG A 420 18.07 38.03 3.32
C ARG A 420 17.56 36.87 2.49
N THR A 421 18.24 36.62 1.37
CA THR A 421 17.99 35.47 0.51
C THR A 421 19.21 34.56 0.51
N ILE A 422 18.98 33.25 0.59
CA ILE A 422 20.03 32.23 0.39
C ILE A 422 19.54 31.18 -0.60
N ASN A 423 20.50 30.53 -1.26
CA ASN A 423 20.27 29.27 -1.95
C ASN A 423 20.72 28.14 -1.01
N GLN A 424 19.76 27.33 -0.57
CA GLN A 424 19.99 26.19 0.30
C GLN A 424 20.13 24.93 -0.55
N GLN A 425 21.17 24.14 -0.32
CA GLN A 425 21.31 22.79 -0.87
C GLN A 425 21.32 21.76 0.26
N ASN A 426 20.20 21.07 0.46
CA ASN A 426 20.13 19.93 1.38
C ASN A 426 20.41 18.64 0.62
N THR A 427 21.01 17.68 1.31
CA THR A 427 21.27 16.33 0.79
C THR A 427 20.77 15.29 1.77
N ALA A 428 20.27 14.17 1.28
CA ALA A 428 19.90 13.04 2.12
C ALA A 428 20.07 11.75 1.34
N TRP A 429 20.48 10.67 2.00
CA TRP A 429 20.67 9.39 1.34
C TRP A 429 20.42 8.22 2.27
N GLN A 430 20.13 7.07 1.68
CA GLN A 430 20.01 5.81 2.41
C GLN A 430 20.55 4.62 1.61
N VAL A 431 21.04 3.64 2.34
CA VAL A 431 21.28 2.29 1.86
C VAL A 431 20.70 1.31 2.87
N ALA A 432 19.93 0.35 2.37
CA ALA A 432 19.34 -0.71 3.16
C ALA A 432 19.66 -2.06 2.54
N ALA A 433 19.95 -3.03 3.40
CA ALA A 433 20.10 -4.44 3.04
C ALA A 433 19.08 -5.26 3.83
N SER A 434 18.58 -6.32 3.23
CA SER A 434 17.60 -7.22 3.84
C SER A 434 17.79 -8.66 3.38
N TYR A 435 17.52 -9.59 4.28
CA TYR A 435 17.65 -11.02 4.03
C TYR A 435 16.47 -11.77 4.64
N VAL A 436 15.80 -12.60 3.84
CA VAL A 436 14.71 -13.46 4.31
C VAL A 436 15.28 -14.78 4.82
N LEU A 437 15.35 -14.91 6.14
CA LEU A 437 15.97 -16.02 6.88
C LEU A 437 15.31 -17.37 6.57
N THR A 438 14.01 -17.35 6.26
CA THR A 438 13.19 -18.52 5.93
C THR A 438 13.27 -18.93 4.45
N GLY A 439 14.01 -18.17 3.62
CA GLY A 439 14.34 -18.54 2.24
C GLY A 439 13.30 -18.16 1.18
N GLU A 440 12.25 -17.41 1.52
CA GLU A 440 11.37 -16.80 0.53
C GLU A 440 12.07 -15.72 -0.29
N ASP A 441 11.51 -15.45 -1.47
CA ASP A 441 12.01 -14.38 -2.32
C ASP A 441 11.75 -13.03 -1.66
N ASN A 442 12.80 -12.24 -1.55
CA ASN A 442 12.74 -10.86 -1.17
C ASN A 442 12.45 -10.03 -2.41
N THR A 443 11.51 -9.09 -2.32
CA THR A 443 11.15 -8.24 -3.45
C THR A 443 10.79 -6.84 -2.98
N TYR A 444 10.87 -5.88 -3.91
CA TYR A 444 10.36 -4.54 -3.68
C TYR A 444 8.84 -4.51 -3.38
N GLN A 445 8.08 -5.50 -3.84
CA GLN A 445 6.65 -5.66 -3.55
C GLN A 445 6.39 -6.38 -2.21
N GLY A 446 7.44 -6.66 -1.45
CA GLY A 446 7.38 -7.33 -0.15
C GLY A 446 7.58 -8.84 -0.23
N VAL A 447 7.60 -9.47 0.94
CA VAL A 447 7.79 -10.92 1.11
C VAL A 447 6.42 -11.61 1.16
N ILE A 448 6.30 -12.74 0.48
CA ILE A 448 5.12 -13.62 0.50
C ILE A 448 5.55 -14.93 1.16
N PRO A 449 5.07 -15.27 2.37
CA PRO A 449 5.41 -16.51 3.03
C PRO A 449 5.06 -17.75 2.20
N ARG A 450 5.97 -18.72 2.13
CA ARG A 450 5.69 -20.02 1.45
C ARG A 450 4.63 -20.83 2.19
N LYS A 451 4.63 -20.73 3.51
CA LYS A 451 3.64 -21.33 4.40
C LYS A 451 3.15 -20.26 5.38
N PRO A 452 1.82 -20.10 5.55
CA PRO A 452 1.30 -19.23 6.60
C PRO A 452 1.71 -19.76 7.98
N PHE A 453 1.65 -18.89 8.98
CA PHE A 453 1.88 -19.19 10.38
C PHE A 453 0.78 -20.13 10.89
N ASP A 454 1.18 -21.37 11.13
CA ASP A 454 0.42 -22.47 11.69
C ASP A 454 1.43 -23.43 12.35
N PRO A 455 1.92 -23.08 13.56
CA PRO A 455 3.05 -23.77 14.17
C PRO A 455 2.76 -25.24 14.47
N PHE A 456 1.48 -25.61 14.67
CA PHE A 456 1.06 -26.99 14.88
C PHE A 456 1.16 -27.85 13.63
N ASN A 457 1.11 -27.24 12.44
CA ASN A 457 1.31 -27.90 11.15
C ASN A 457 2.65 -27.52 10.49
N GLY A 458 3.61 -27.00 11.27
CA GLY A 458 4.96 -26.67 10.83
C GLY A 458 5.07 -25.41 9.96
N GLY A 459 4.05 -24.56 9.94
CA GLY A 459 4.06 -23.25 9.29
C GLY A 459 4.52 -22.16 10.26
N TRP A 460 5.58 -21.43 9.94
CA TRP A 460 6.09 -20.35 10.78
C TRP A 460 5.94 -18.96 10.15
N GLY A 461 5.33 -18.85 8.97
CA GLY A 461 5.40 -17.61 8.20
C GLY A 461 6.80 -17.39 7.63
N ALA A 462 7.12 -16.15 7.28
CA ALA A 462 8.46 -15.74 6.83
C ALA A 462 9.13 -14.78 7.81
N LEU A 463 10.43 -14.96 8.03
CA LEU A 463 11.25 -14.08 8.87
C LEU A 463 12.26 -13.35 8.00
N GLN A 464 12.28 -12.02 8.10
CA GLN A 464 13.23 -11.17 7.40
C GLN A 464 14.00 -10.30 8.40
N PHE A 465 15.30 -10.23 8.20
CA PHE A 465 16.18 -9.26 8.87
C PHE A 465 16.51 -8.12 7.90
N GLY A 466 16.65 -6.91 8.42
CA GLY A 466 17.08 -5.74 7.66
C GLY A 466 18.04 -4.85 8.44
N ALA A 467 18.93 -4.17 7.72
CA ALA A 467 19.77 -3.11 8.25
C ALA A 467 19.73 -1.90 7.30
N ARG A 468 19.68 -0.68 7.85
CA ARG A 468 19.70 0.58 7.11
C ARG A 468 20.77 1.50 7.68
N TRP A 469 21.42 2.24 6.79
CA TRP A 469 22.18 3.45 7.10
C TRP A 469 21.59 4.60 6.30
N ASP A 470 21.33 5.72 6.96
CA ASP A 470 20.79 6.91 6.29
C ASP A 470 21.31 8.21 6.91
N GLU A 471 21.46 9.24 6.07
CA GLU A 471 21.96 10.53 6.51
C GLU A 471 21.17 11.70 5.92
N LEU A 472 21.14 12.80 6.68
CA LEU A 472 20.66 14.10 6.27
C LEU A 472 21.77 15.14 6.46
N GLY A 473 22.05 15.92 5.42
CA GLY A 473 22.91 17.09 5.45
C GLY A 473 22.12 18.36 5.15
N VAL A 474 22.17 19.32 6.06
CA VAL A 474 21.55 20.64 5.91
C VAL A 474 22.60 21.65 5.46
N ASP A 475 22.27 22.47 4.46
CA ASP A 475 23.19 23.49 3.96
C ASP A 475 23.69 24.42 5.07
N LYS A 476 24.97 24.76 5.04
CA LYS A 476 25.58 25.65 6.03
C LYS A 476 24.98 27.07 6.02
N ASN A 477 24.51 27.55 4.86
CA ASN A 477 23.95 28.89 4.72
C ASN A 477 22.64 29.05 5.48
N THR A 478 21.93 27.95 5.74
CA THR A 478 20.73 27.90 6.59
C THR A 478 21.02 28.36 8.02
N PHE A 479 22.27 28.27 8.47
CA PHE A 479 22.71 28.68 9.80
C PHE A 479 23.53 29.98 9.79
N THR A 480 23.45 30.77 8.71
CA THR A 480 24.20 32.02 8.61
C THR A 480 23.75 33.02 9.67
N ASN A 481 24.70 33.53 10.46
CA ASN A 481 24.47 34.69 11.31
C ASN A 481 24.40 35.94 10.42
N ILE A 482 23.22 36.56 10.34
CA ILE A 482 22.96 37.79 9.59
C ILE A 482 22.86 39.03 10.51
N GLY A 483 23.08 38.84 11.82
CA GLY A 483 23.25 39.89 12.81
C GLY A 483 24.73 40.24 13.05
N THR A 484 25.09 40.59 14.29
CA THR A 484 26.50 40.84 14.67
C THR A 484 27.06 39.68 15.49
N THR A 485 28.36 39.71 15.79
CA THR A 485 28.97 38.72 16.69
C THR A 485 28.44 38.83 18.13
N LYS A 486 28.13 40.06 18.59
CA LYS A 486 27.58 40.31 19.93
C LYS A 486 26.09 40.02 20.03
N THR A 487 25.36 40.25 18.94
CA THR A 487 23.92 40.03 18.80
C THR A 487 23.66 39.15 17.58
N PRO A 488 23.96 37.84 17.67
CA PRO A 488 23.75 36.95 16.54
C PRO A 488 22.26 36.87 16.21
N PHE A 489 21.94 36.94 14.92
CA PHE A 489 20.59 36.72 14.40
C PHE A 489 20.67 35.68 13.30
N TYR A 490 20.03 34.54 13.53
CA TYR A 490 19.96 33.46 12.54
C TYR A 490 18.61 33.57 11.83
N GLY A 491 18.59 34.15 10.63
CA GLY A 491 17.33 34.49 9.95
C GLY A 491 16.51 33.29 9.44
N PHE A 492 17.14 32.12 9.31
CA PHE A 492 16.53 30.92 8.71
C PHE A 492 16.38 29.78 9.72
N ALA A 493 17.46 29.32 10.35
CA ALA A 493 17.40 28.34 11.43
C ALA A 493 18.48 28.61 12.48
N ASN A 494 18.16 28.41 13.76
CA ASN A 494 19.11 28.59 14.84
C ASN A 494 20.00 27.34 15.02
N PRO A 495 21.33 27.41 14.85
CA PRO A 495 22.22 26.25 15.01
C PRO A 495 22.26 25.70 16.45
N ALA A 496 21.78 26.45 17.43
CA ALA A 496 21.67 26.02 18.82
C ALA A 496 20.46 25.10 19.10
N GLY A 497 19.50 25.01 18.17
CA GLY A 497 18.32 24.14 18.29
C GLY A 497 18.02 23.28 17.04
N SER A 498 18.79 23.48 15.97
CA SER A 498 18.64 22.76 14.71
C SER A 498 19.97 22.10 14.32
N VAL A 499 19.90 20.81 13.95
CA VAL A 499 21.07 20.01 13.58
C VAL A 499 21.55 20.35 12.17
N LYS A 500 22.87 20.29 11.95
CA LYS A 500 23.48 20.48 10.63
C LYS A 500 23.55 19.19 9.84
N ASN A 501 23.70 18.08 10.55
CA ASN A 501 23.73 16.75 9.97
C ASN A 501 23.16 15.73 10.97
N ALA A 502 22.48 14.73 10.45
CA ALA A 502 21.98 13.59 11.21
C ALA A 502 22.37 12.31 10.49
N THR A 503 22.87 11.33 11.23
CA THR A 503 23.29 10.03 10.73
C THR A 503 22.63 8.96 11.55
N SER A 504 21.89 8.08 10.88
CA SER A 504 21.10 7.02 11.50
C SER A 504 21.55 5.66 11.02
N TRP A 505 21.52 4.70 11.93
CA TRP A 505 21.50 3.28 11.56
C TRP A 505 20.30 2.60 12.21
N THR A 506 19.69 1.68 11.47
CA THR A 506 18.52 0.91 11.89
C THR A 506 18.80 -0.57 11.68
N VAL A 507 18.41 -1.39 12.64
CA VAL A 507 18.28 -2.85 12.46
C VAL A 507 16.83 -3.24 12.69
N GLY A 508 16.31 -4.14 11.86
CA GLY A 508 14.90 -4.48 11.84
C GLY A 508 14.63 -5.96 11.65
N PHE A 509 13.56 -6.43 12.28
CA PHE A 509 13.03 -7.78 12.13
C PHE A 509 11.57 -7.72 11.71
N ASN A 510 11.25 -8.47 10.65
CA ASN A 510 9.92 -8.59 10.12
C ASN A 510 9.47 -10.05 10.20
N TRP A 511 8.32 -10.27 10.84
CA TRP A 511 7.66 -11.56 10.87
C TRP A 511 6.36 -11.50 10.09
N TYR A 512 6.38 -12.07 8.89
CA TYR A 512 5.23 -12.19 8.01
C TYR A 512 4.47 -13.46 8.37
N LEU A 513 3.44 -13.34 9.21
CA LEU A 513 2.64 -14.48 9.63
C LEU A 513 1.88 -15.08 8.45
N ASN A 514 1.36 -14.24 7.57
CA ASN A 514 0.74 -14.65 6.31
C ASN A 514 0.77 -13.45 5.34
N ASN A 515 0.02 -13.52 4.24
CA ASN A 515 -0.03 -12.44 3.25
C ASN A 515 -0.61 -11.13 3.81
N ASN A 516 -1.31 -11.18 4.94
CA ASN A 516 -2.09 -10.10 5.50
C ASN A 516 -1.54 -9.53 6.81
N VAL A 517 -0.91 -10.37 7.64
CA VAL A 517 -0.47 -10.00 8.97
C VAL A 517 1.05 -9.99 9.04
N LYS A 518 1.60 -8.85 9.47
CA LYS A 518 3.05 -8.63 9.66
C LYS A 518 3.31 -8.02 11.03
N ILE A 519 4.32 -8.53 11.73
CA ILE A 519 4.87 -7.93 12.94
C ILE A 519 6.25 -7.36 12.60
N VAL A 520 6.55 -6.15 13.06
CA VAL A 520 7.82 -5.47 12.84
C VAL A 520 8.41 -5.08 14.19
N ALA A 521 9.72 -5.22 14.33
CA ALA A 521 10.49 -4.67 15.44
C ALA A 521 11.77 -4.04 14.90
N ASP A 522 11.93 -2.73 15.11
CA ASP A 522 13.12 -1.99 14.67
C ASP A 522 13.81 -1.34 15.86
N TYR A 523 15.14 -1.33 15.83
CA TYR A 523 15.97 -0.48 16.69
C TYR A 523 16.66 0.55 15.81
N GLU A 524 16.56 1.82 16.18
CA GLU A 524 17.19 2.93 15.47
C GLU A 524 18.03 3.76 16.42
N GLN A 525 19.23 4.13 15.97
CA GLN A 525 20.06 5.12 16.64
C GLN A 525 20.46 6.23 15.67
N THR A 526 20.24 7.47 16.08
CA THR A 526 20.57 8.67 15.32
C THR A 526 21.59 9.53 16.06
N TYR A 527 22.71 9.81 15.41
CA TYR A 527 23.70 10.77 15.86
C TYR A 527 23.48 12.13 15.20
N PHE A 528 23.67 13.21 15.95
CA PHE A 528 23.48 14.58 15.47
C PHE A 528 24.76 15.41 15.54
N LYS A 529 24.99 16.22 14.51
CA LYS A 529 26.00 17.29 14.50
C LYS A 529 25.33 18.65 14.68
N GLY A 530 25.66 19.38 15.73
CA GLY A 530 24.99 20.63 16.12
C GLY A 530 23.64 20.40 16.81
N GLY A 531 22.84 21.46 16.93
CA GLY A 531 21.48 21.37 17.49
C GLY A 531 21.38 21.45 19.02
N ALA A 532 22.44 21.86 19.71
CA ALA A 532 22.42 22.19 21.14
C ALA A 532 23.26 23.44 21.45
N ALA A 533 22.87 24.22 22.46
CA ALA A 533 23.66 25.34 23.01
C ALA A 533 24.57 24.87 24.15
N SER A 534 25.74 25.47 24.33
CA SER A 534 26.49 25.35 25.59
C SER A 534 26.08 26.45 26.58
N ALA A 535 25.71 26.08 27.81
CA ALA A 535 25.39 27.04 28.87
C ALA A 535 26.63 27.76 29.45
N LEU A 536 27.85 27.45 28.98
CA LEU A 536 29.11 27.82 29.65
C LEU A 536 29.77 29.12 29.15
N SER A 537 29.25 29.79 28.11
CA SER A 537 29.78 31.08 27.64
C SER A 537 28.79 31.88 26.77
N THR A 538 29.06 33.17 26.55
CA THR A 538 28.26 34.07 25.68
C THR A 538 29.14 34.76 24.62
N PRO A 539 28.89 34.58 23.31
CA PRO A 539 27.84 33.72 22.74
C PRO A 539 28.15 32.24 22.94
N SER A 540 27.12 31.46 23.30
CA SER A 540 27.23 30.02 23.54
C SER A 540 27.75 29.28 22.31
N PRO A 541 28.84 28.50 22.40
CA PRO A 541 29.24 27.62 21.32
C PRO A 541 28.13 26.59 21.06
N VAL A 542 27.96 26.24 19.79
CA VAL A 542 27.02 25.21 19.36
C VAL A 542 27.65 23.84 19.62
N MET A 543 26.96 23.02 20.41
CA MET A 543 27.33 21.63 20.70
C MET A 543 26.45 20.67 19.91
N ASN A 544 26.84 19.39 19.92
CA ASN A 544 26.01 18.32 19.36
C ASN A 544 24.86 18.00 20.31
N ARG A 545 23.66 17.88 19.76
CA ARG A 545 22.52 17.32 20.46
C ARG A 545 22.81 15.87 20.89
N PRO A 546 22.32 15.41 22.05
CA PRO A 546 22.40 14.00 22.43
C PRO A 546 21.85 13.08 21.35
N MET A 547 22.46 11.91 21.19
CA MET A 547 21.97 10.91 20.25
C MET A 547 20.56 10.45 20.64
N GLU A 548 19.80 10.03 19.64
CA GLU A 548 18.46 9.49 19.80
C GLU A 548 18.51 7.97 19.61
N ARG A 549 17.92 7.22 20.54
CA ARG A 549 17.83 5.76 20.47
C ARG A 549 16.40 5.34 20.70
N VAL A 550 15.84 4.57 19.77
CA VAL A 550 14.42 4.23 19.78
C VAL A 550 14.22 2.78 19.41
N PHE A 551 13.35 2.12 20.16
CA PHE A 551 12.81 0.82 19.83
C PHE A 551 11.37 0.97 19.34
N PHE A 552 11.10 0.41 18.17
CA PHE A 552 9.82 0.46 17.49
C PHE A 552 9.21 -0.92 17.40
N THR A 553 7.89 -1.02 17.54
CA THR A 553 7.15 -2.22 17.15
C THR A 553 5.94 -1.87 16.34
N ARG A 554 5.57 -2.67 15.34
CA ARG A 554 4.31 -2.55 14.60
C ARG A 554 3.59 -3.88 14.49
N PHE A 555 2.29 -3.86 14.77
CA PHE A 555 1.34 -4.87 14.33
C PHE A 555 0.60 -4.32 13.12
N GLN A 556 0.76 -4.98 11.98
CA GLN A 556 0.16 -4.58 10.72
C GLN A 556 -0.82 -5.63 10.23
N VAL A 557 -1.99 -5.16 9.79
CA VAL A 557 -2.94 -5.94 9.00
C VAL A 557 -3.19 -5.20 7.69
N ALA A 558 -2.98 -5.87 6.56
CA ALA A 558 -3.27 -5.38 5.22
C ALA A 558 -4.00 -6.47 4.43
N PHE A 559 -5.09 -6.14 3.74
CA PHE A 559 -5.81 -7.10 2.89
C PHE A 559 -6.32 -6.40 1.65
#